data_AF-A0A850NV37-F1
#
_entry.id   AF-A0A850NV37-F1
#
_cell.length_a   1.000
_cell.length_b   1.000
_cell.length_c   1.000
_cell.angle_alpha   90.00
_cell.angle_beta   90.00
_cell.angle_gamma   90.00
#
_symmetry.space_group_name_H-M   'P 1'
#
loop_
_entity.id
_entity.type
_entity.pdbx_description
1 polymer ?
#
loop_
_entity_poly.entity_id
_entity_poly.type
_entity_poly.pdbx_seq_one_letter_code
_entity_poly.pdbx_strand_id
1 'polypeptide(L)'
;MTAPDARRRRLLFRATHRGTTETDRLIGGFVEPRLASFDEAELAALEALMELPDVDLADWLTGRRAIPDLDVAPLLHRMREAALERAEQAREAGR
;
A
#
# COMPACT_ATOMS: atom_id res chain seq x y z
N MET A 1 20.78 -17.39 8.67
CA MET A 1 19.76 -18.06 7.83
C MET A 1 18.45 -17.92 8.58
N THR A 2 17.45 -17.17 8.13
CA THR A 2 16.98 -16.97 6.74
C THR A 2 16.52 -15.52 6.60
N ALA A 3 16.83 -14.87 5.46
CA ALA A 3 16.66 -13.43 5.25
C ALA A 3 15.33 -12.93 4.61
N PRO A 4 14.15 -13.61 4.70
CA PRO A 4 12.89 -13.08 4.17
C PRO A 4 12.15 -12.15 5.14
N ASP A 5 12.48 -12.18 6.44
CA ASP A 5 11.80 -11.37 7.48
C ASP A 5 12.32 -9.92 7.53
N ALA A 6 13.63 -9.72 7.31
CA ALA A 6 14.24 -8.39 7.38
C ALA A 6 13.76 -7.46 6.26
N ARG A 7 13.61 -7.96 5.03
CA ARG A 7 13.07 -7.19 3.89
C ARG A 7 11.62 -6.78 4.15
N ARG A 8 10.78 -7.73 4.56
CA ARG A 8 9.38 -7.47 4.93
C ARG A 8 9.28 -6.45 6.07
N ARG A 9 10.03 -6.59 7.15
CA ARG A 9 9.99 -5.62 8.27
C ARG A 9 10.40 -4.22 7.85
N ARG A 10 11.41 -4.08 6.99
CA ARG A 10 11.81 -2.79 6.42
C ARG A 10 10.70 -2.18 5.56
N LEU A 11 10.07 -2.99 4.72
CA LEU A 11 8.95 -2.58 3.87
C LEU A 11 7.73 -2.17 4.70
N LEU A 12 7.38 -2.96 5.71
CA LEU A 12 6.29 -2.64 6.64
C LEU A 12 6.55 -1.31 7.32
N PHE A 13 7.76 -1.13 7.87
CA PHE A 13 8.14 0.12 8.52
C PHE A 13 8.01 1.31 7.56
N ARG A 14 8.50 1.19 6.32
CA ARG A 14 8.34 2.26 5.32
C ARG A 14 6.87 2.51 4.96
N ALA A 15 6.06 1.46 4.86
CA ALA A 15 4.63 1.58 4.58
C ALA A 15 3.84 2.24 5.71
N THR A 16 4.27 2.04 6.97
CA THR A 16 3.59 2.56 8.17
C THR A 16 4.23 3.82 8.79
N HIS A 17 5.35 4.28 8.23
CA HIS A 17 6.06 5.48 8.70
C HIS A 17 6.22 6.46 7.54
N ARG A 18 5.10 6.77 6.90
CA ARG A 18 5.02 7.76 5.81
C ARG A 18 4.85 9.17 6.35
N GLY A 19 5.18 10.16 5.52
CA GLY A 19 5.17 11.58 5.91
C GLY A 19 3.79 12.16 6.26
N THR A 20 2.70 11.47 5.90
CA THR A 20 1.34 11.87 6.26
C THR A 20 0.54 10.71 6.85
N THR A 21 -0.34 11.03 7.81
CA THR A 21 -1.27 10.05 8.41
C THR A 21 -2.26 9.48 7.40
N GLU A 22 -2.58 10.22 6.33
CA GLU A 22 -3.47 9.73 5.26
C GLU A 22 -2.79 8.61 4.47
N THR A 23 -1.57 8.85 3.97
CA THR A 23 -0.80 7.86 3.22
C THR A 23 -0.49 6.63 4.07
N ASP A 24 -0.13 6.83 5.35
CA ASP A 24 0.07 5.75 6.32
C ASP A 24 -1.16 4.85 6.44
N ARG A 25 -2.35 5.41 6.63
CA ARG A 25 -3.59 4.62 6.75
C ARG A 25 -3.93 3.87 5.48
N LEU A 26 -3.75 4.49 4.31
CA LEU A 26 -4.05 3.89 3.02
C LEU A 26 -3.08 2.74 2.69
N ILE A 27 -1.77 2.98 2.83
CA ILE A 27 -0.73 2.03 2.48
C ILE A 27 -0.53 1.02 3.61
N GLY A 28 -0.23 1.49 4.81
CA GLY A 28 0.01 0.66 5.99
C GLY A 28 -1.16 -0.25 6.31
N GLY A 29 -2.39 0.26 6.26
CA GLY A 29 -3.61 -0.54 6.48
C GLY A 29 -3.85 -1.63 5.44
N PHE A 30 -3.29 -1.51 4.24
CA PHE A 30 -3.33 -2.56 3.23
C PHE A 30 -2.18 -3.57 3.40
N VAL A 31 -0.96 -3.05 3.58
CA VAL A 31 0.29 -3.82 3.60
C VAL A 31 0.39 -4.65 4.87
N GLU A 32 0.14 -4.08 6.04
CA GLU A 32 0.33 -4.76 7.33
C GLU A 32 -0.34 -6.15 7.42
N PRO A 33 -1.64 -6.32 7.10
CA PRO A 33 -2.28 -7.62 7.14
C PRO A 33 -1.92 -8.56 5.97
N ARG A 34 -1.37 -8.04 4.86
CA ARG A 34 -1.15 -8.82 3.62
C ARG A 34 0.30 -9.12 3.31
N LEU A 35 1.24 -8.41 3.92
CA LEU A 35 2.69 -8.52 3.66
C LEU A 35 3.25 -9.93 3.88
N ALA A 36 2.66 -10.69 4.80
CA ALA A 36 3.02 -12.09 5.04
C ALA A 36 2.70 -13.00 3.83
N SER A 37 1.68 -12.64 3.05
CA SER A 37 1.23 -13.36 1.85
C SER A 37 1.83 -12.83 0.55
N PHE A 38 2.64 -11.76 0.60
CA PHE A 38 3.26 -11.20 -0.59
C PHE A 38 4.35 -12.12 -1.13
N ASP A 39 4.29 -12.35 -2.44
CA ASP A 39 5.32 -13.04 -3.21
C ASP A 39 6.49 -12.11 -3.57
N GLU A 40 7.59 -12.63 -4.13
CA GLU A 40 8.79 -11.83 -4.43
C GLU A 40 8.51 -10.69 -5.42
N ALA A 41 7.63 -10.92 -6.39
CA ALA A 41 7.20 -9.89 -7.34
C ALA A 41 6.43 -8.76 -6.64
N GLU A 42 5.55 -9.09 -5.70
CA GLU A 42 4.79 -8.09 -4.93
C GLU A 42 5.70 -7.33 -3.96
N LEU A 43 6.69 -7.99 -3.35
CA LEU A 43 7.69 -7.33 -2.52
C LEU A 43 8.55 -6.36 -3.33
N ALA A 44 8.94 -6.72 -4.55
CA ALA A 44 9.69 -5.84 -5.44
C ALA A 44 8.83 -4.63 -5.88
N ALA A 45 7.56 -4.86 -6.24
CA ALA A 45 6.64 -3.79 -6.56
C ALA A 45 6.39 -2.86 -5.36
N LEU A 46 6.29 -3.42 -4.14
CA LEU A 46 6.17 -2.64 -2.92
C LEU A 46 7.42 -1.80 -2.66
N GLU A 47 8.61 -2.32 -2.91
CA GLU A 47 9.85 -1.56 -2.79
C GLU A 47 9.88 -0.36 -3.73
N ALA A 48 9.57 -0.57 -5.01
CA ALA A 48 9.49 0.51 -5.98
C ALA A 48 8.40 1.54 -5.62
N LEU A 49 7.26 1.09 -5.07
CA LEU A 49 6.25 2.00 -4.51
C LEU A 49 6.77 2.85 -3.35
N MET A 50 7.64 2.27 -2.51
CA MET A 50 8.23 3.00 -1.38
C MET A 50 9.24 4.07 -1.81
N GLU A 51 9.68 4.06 -3.07
CA GLU A 51 10.52 5.12 -3.65
C GLU A 51 9.71 6.29 -4.23
N LEU A 52 8.39 6.12 -4.39
CA LEU A 52 7.52 7.16 -4.93
C LEU A 52 7.09 8.18 -3.86
N PRO A 53 6.81 9.44 -4.28
CA PRO A 53 6.38 10.50 -3.37
C PRO A 53 5.05 10.17 -2.69
N ASP A 54 4.94 10.48 -1.40
CA ASP A 54 3.71 10.27 -0.63
C ASP A 54 2.49 10.97 -1.26
N VAL A 55 2.72 12.14 -1.86
CA VAL A 55 1.65 12.94 -2.48
C VAL A 55 1.07 12.24 -3.71
N ASP A 56 1.91 11.68 -4.59
CA ASP A 56 1.46 10.97 -5.78
C ASP A 56 0.73 9.67 -5.39
N LEU A 57 1.27 8.94 -4.41
CA LEU A 57 0.63 7.73 -3.89
C LEU A 57 -0.76 8.04 -3.32
N ALA A 58 -0.89 9.08 -2.51
CA ALA A 58 -2.18 9.51 -1.99
C ALA A 58 -3.13 9.92 -3.12
N ASP A 59 -2.67 10.69 -4.11
CA ASP A 59 -3.49 11.14 -5.23
C ASP A 59 -4.02 9.97 -6.08
N TRP A 60 -3.20 8.94 -6.32
CA TRP A 60 -3.61 7.73 -7.03
C TRP A 60 -4.58 6.87 -6.23
N LEU A 61 -4.28 6.62 -4.95
CA LEU A 61 -5.11 5.77 -4.08
C LEU A 61 -6.46 6.41 -3.76
N THR A 62 -6.51 7.74 -3.64
CA THR A 62 -7.76 8.50 -3.47
C THR A 62 -8.51 8.73 -4.78
N GLY A 63 -7.90 8.40 -5.93
CA GLY A 63 -8.48 8.60 -7.25
C GLY A 63 -8.52 10.04 -7.75
N ARG A 64 -7.78 10.96 -7.10
CA ARG A 64 -7.56 12.34 -7.58
C ARG A 64 -6.73 12.35 -8.88
N ARG A 65 -5.85 11.37 -9.05
CA ARG A 65 -5.05 11.16 -10.27
C ARG A 65 -5.18 9.73 -10.79
N ALA A 66 -5.10 9.56 -12.10
CA ALA A 66 -5.02 8.23 -12.73
C ALA A 66 -3.67 7.57 -12.41
N ILE A 67 -3.70 6.26 -12.14
CA ILE A 67 -2.49 5.45 -11.97
C ILE A 67 -1.81 5.34 -13.34
N PRO A 68 -0.54 5.80 -13.48
CA PRO A 68 0.21 5.66 -14.72
C PRO A 68 0.61 4.20 -14.97
N ASP A 69 0.97 3.90 -16.21
CA ASP A 69 1.49 2.57 -16.59
C ASP A 69 2.91 2.39 -16.01
N LEU A 70 2.96 1.82 -14.82
CA LEU A 70 4.19 1.48 -14.08
C LEU A 70 4.15 0.00 -13.73
N ASP A 71 5.32 -0.61 -13.52
CA ASP A 71 5.41 -2.01 -13.04
C ASP A 71 4.67 -2.23 -11.71
N VAL A 72 4.49 -1.17 -10.93
CA VAL A 72 3.77 -1.18 -9.64
C VAL A 72 2.26 -0.94 -9.77
N ALA A 73 1.78 -0.57 -10.95
CA ALA A 73 0.36 -0.27 -11.19
C ALA A 73 -0.57 -1.40 -10.73
N PRO A 74 -0.29 -2.71 -10.97
CA PRO A 74 -1.15 -3.79 -10.49
C PRO A 74 -1.32 -3.79 -8.96
N LEU A 75 -0.25 -3.51 -8.22
CA LEU A 75 -0.28 -3.44 -6.77
C LEU A 75 -1.03 -2.19 -6.29
N LEU A 76 -0.81 -1.03 -6.93
CA LEU A 76 -1.56 0.20 -6.67
C LEU A 76 -3.06 0.03 -6.90
N HIS A 77 -3.46 -0.64 -7.97
CA HIS A 77 -4.86 -0.94 -8.24
C HIS A 77 -5.47 -1.77 -7.10
N ARG A 78 -4.79 -2.85 -6.66
CA ARG A 78 -5.26 -3.65 -5.52
C ARG A 78 -5.38 -2.83 -4.23
N MET A 79 -4.42 -1.94 -3.97
CA MET A 79 -4.45 -1.06 -2.81
C MET A 79 -5.64 -0.10 -2.84
N ARG A 80 -5.92 0.49 -4.02
CA ARG A 80 -7.06 1.38 -4.23
C ARG A 80 -8.38 0.66 -4.02
N GLU A 81 -8.55 -0.52 -4.62
CA GLU A 81 -9.77 -1.33 -4.43
C GLU A 81 -9.97 -1.65 -2.95
N ALA A 82 -8.94 -2.12 -2.25
CA ALA A 82 -9.02 -2.41 -0.83
C ALA A 82 -9.31 -1.17 0.04
N ALA A 83 -8.82 0.01 -0.34
CA ALA A 83 -9.13 1.26 0.35
C ALA A 83 -10.61 1.63 0.18
N LEU A 84 -11.18 1.43 -1.01
CA LEU A 84 -12.60 1.64 -1.28
C LEU A 84 -13.48 0.64 -0.51
N GLU A 85 -13.12 -0.64 -0.50
CA GLU A 85 -13.82 -1.68 0.27
C GLU A 85 -13.84 -1.35 1.77
N ARG A 86 -12.72 -0.88 2.33
CA ARG A 86 -12.65 -0.48 3.74
C ARG A 86 -13.51 0.75 4.03
N ALA A 87 -13.59 1.69 3.11
CA ALA A 87 -14.47 2.85 3.24
C ALA A 87 -15.95 2.43 3.22
N GLU A 88 -16.30 1.42 2.44
CA GLU A 88 -17.65 0.84 2.40
C GLU A 88 -17.99 0.07 3.69
N GLN A 89 -17.11 -0.83 4.13
CA GLN A 89 -17.29 -1.58 5.38
C GLN A 89 -17.42 -0.66 6.61
N ALA A 90 -16.68 0.46 6.64
CA ALA A 90 -16.81 1.46 7.70
C ALA A 90 -18.17 2.16 7.70
N ARG A 91 -18.81 2.34 6.54
CA ARG A 91 -20.17 2.90 6.42
C ARG A 91 -21.22 1.89 6.88
N GLU A 92 -21.00 0.60 6.63
CA GLU A 92 -21.92 -0.47 7.03
C GLU A 92 -21.84 -0.80 8.52
N ALA A 93 -20.64 -0.82 9.10
CA ALA A 93 -20.43 -1.11 10.53
C ALA A 93 -20.90 0.01 11.48
N GLY A 94 -21.13 1.22 10.95
CA GLY A 94 -21.68 2.34 11.70
C GLY A 94 -23.20 2.41 11.73
N ARG A 95 -23.90 1.36 11.26
CA ARG A 95 -25.36 1.30 11.18
C ARG A 95 -25.95 0.30 12.17
#